data_AF-A0AAU7CMS6-F1
#
_entry.id   AF-A0AAU7CMS6-F1
#
_cell.length_a   1.000
_cell.length_b   1.000
_cell.length_c   1.000
_cell.angle_alpha   90.00
_cell.angle_beta   90.00
_cell.angle_gamma   90.00
#
_symmetry.space_group_name_H-M   'P 1'
#
loop_
_entity.id
_entity.type
_entity.pdbx_description
1 polymer ?
#
loop_
_entity_poly.entity_id
_entity_poly.type
_entity_poly.pdbx_seq_one_letter_code
_entity_poly.pdbx_strand_id
1 'polypeptide(L)'
;MIVTLNPPPPPPPSSPSPAPAPLDKVRVRCRIPLWFRVEVVKRNRLTDEIVVIELIWGTRNRWVQWAAEHETKKLEAFAIGPFVLAVGLE
;
A
#
# COMPACT_ATOMS: atom_id res chain seq x y z
N MET A 1 -30.79 -76.10 11.58
CA MET A 1 -31.44 -74.88 11.06
C MET A 1 -30.37 -73.99 10.48
N ILE A 2 -30.38 -73.77 9.16
CA ILE A 2 -29.47 -72.82 8.51
C ILE A 2 -30.30 -71.57 8.23
N VAL A 3 -29.91 -70.44 8.81
CA VAL A 3 -30.55 -69.14 8.59
C VAL A 3 -29.80 -68.44 7.46
N THR A 4 -30.46 -68.34 6.30
CA THR A 4 -29.92 -67.63 5.14
C THR A 4 -30.19 -66.13 5.30
N LEU A 5 -29.15 -65.33 5.52
CA LEU A 5 -29.23 -63.87 5.54
C LEU A 5 -29.12 -63.35 4.09
N ASN A 6 -30.17 -62.72 3.59
CA ASN A 6 -30.11 -62.02 2.30
C ASN A 6 -29.22 -60.76 2.42
N PRO A 7 -28.38 -60.47 1.41
CA PRO A 7 -27.56 -59.26 1.41
C PRO A 7 -28.43 -57.99 1.27
N PRO A 8 -27.99 -56.85 1.83
CA PRO A 8 -28.73 -55.60 1.76
C PRO A 8 -28.82 -55.07 0.32
N PRO A 9 -29.90 -54.37 -0.03
CA PRO A 9 -30.11 -53.83 -1.37
C PRO A 9 -29.08 -52.73 -1.71
N PRO A 10 -28.76 -52.53 -3.00
CA PRO A 10 -27.82 -51.50 -3.45
C PRO A 10 -28.36 -50.09 -3.17
N PRO A 11 -27.48 -49.11 -2.90
CA PRO A 11 -27.88 -47.74 -2.67
C PRO A 11 -28.49 -47.10 -3.93
N PRO A 12 -29.44 -46.16 -3.77
CA PRO A 12 -30.03 -45.45 -4.90
C PRO A 12 -28.98 -44.58 -5.63
N PRO A 13 -29.19 -44.29 -6.93
CA PRO A 13 -28.27 -43.45 -7.70
C PRO A 13 -28.22 -42.04 -7.12
N SER A 14 -27.01 -41.55 -6.85
CA SER A 14 -26.76 -40.21 -6.33
C SER A 14 -27.20 -39.16 -7.35
N SER A 15 -28.08 -38.24 -6.97
CA SER A 15 -28.37 -37.04 -7.76
C SER A 15 -27.08 -36.24 -8.03
N PRO A 16 -26.92 -35.64 -9.22
CA PRO A 16 -25.76 -34.80 -9.50
C PRO A 16 -25.78 -33.58 -8.58
N SER A 17 -24.70 -33.41 -7.82
CA SER A 17 -24.48 -32.23 -6.99
C SER A 17 -24.34 -30.99 -7.89
N PRO A 18 -25.02 -29.86 -7.61
CA PRO A 18 -24.89 -28.66 -8.41
C PRO A 18 -23.45 -28.14 -8.36
N ALA A 19 -22.94 -27.69 -9.51
CA ALA A 19 -21.59 -27.13 -9.62
C ALA A 19 -21.44 -25.91 -8.69
N PRO A 20 -20.30 -25.75 -7.99
CA PRO A 20 -20.08 -24.61 -7.10
C PRO A 20 -20.13 -23.30 -7.89
N ALA A 21 -20.80 -22.29 -7.31
CA ALA A 21 -20.84 -20.94 -7.88
C ALA A 21 -19.41 -20.39 -8.07
N PRO A 22 -19.16 -19.60 -9.12
CA PRO A 22 -17.85 -19.03 -9.35
C PRO A 22 -17.46 -18.14 -8.16
N LEU A 23 -16.31 -18.45 -7.55
CA LEU A 23 -15.73 -17.64 -6.47
C LEU A 23 -15.59 -16.20 -6.93
N ASP A 24 -16.34 -15.29 -6.32
CA ASP A 24 -16.23 -13.86 -6.54
C ASP A 24 -14.77 -13.43 -6.43
N LYS A 25 -14.24 -12.83 -7.50
CA LYS A 25 -12.87 -12.33 -7.55
C LYS A 25 -12.72 -11.23 -6.50
N VAL A 26 -12.10 -11.56 -5.37
CA VAL A 26 -11.78 -10.61 -4.30
C VAL A 26 -10.87 -9.50 -4.86
N ARG A 27 -11.42 -8.30 -5.06
CA ARG A 27 -10.64 -7.10 -5.40
C ARG A 27 -9.91 -6.63 -4.15
N VAL A 28 -8.63 -6.95 -4.04
CA VAL A 28 -7.77 -6.40 -2.99
C VAL A 28 -7.34 -4.99 -3.38
N ARG A 29 -7.76 -3.99 -2.62
CA ARG A 29 -7.36 -2.59 -2.80
C ARG A 29 -6.17 -2.31 -1.88
N CYS A 30 -4.96 -2.38 -2.40
CA CYS A 30 -3.77 -1.98 -1.65
C CYS A 30 -3.57 -0.46 -1.75
N ARG A 31 -3.19 0.17 -0.63
CA ARG A 31 -2.74 1.58 -0.60
C ARG A 31 -1.23 1.58 -0.50
N ILE A 32 -0.57 1.99 -1.58
CA ILE A 32 0.89 2.18 -1.59
C ILE A 32 1.15 3.63 -1.16
N PRO A 33 1.86 3.87 -0.05
CA PRO A 33 2.25 5.23 0.30
C PRO A 33 3.26 5.74 -0.73
N LEU A 34 2.83 6.69 -1.57
CA LEU A 34 3.72 7.40 -2.47
C LEU A 34 4.55 8.41 -1.67
N TRP A 35 5.85 8.46 -1.97
CA TRP A 35 6.81 9.35 -1.33
C TRP A 35 7.83 9.81 -2.38
N PHE A 36 7.96 11.13 -2.54
CA PHE A 36 8.90 11.75 -3.46
C PHE A 36 9.73 12.77 -2.70
N ARG A 37 11.05 12.72 -2.89
CA ARG A 37 12.02 13.70 -2.43
C ARG A 37 12.74 14.21 -3.66
N VAL A 38 12.72 15.52 -3.86
CA VAL A 38 13.35 16.19 -4.99
C VAL A 38 14.25 17.28 -4.43
N GLU A 39 15.52 17.26 -4.83
CA GLU A 39 16.47 18.31 -4.51
C GLU A 39 16.76 19.09 -5.80
N VAL A 40 16.55 20.40 -5.76
CA VAL A 40 16.86 21.30 -6.87
C VAL A 40 18.08 22.12 -6.47
N VAL A 41 19.20 21.84 -7.13
CA VAL A 41 20.46 22.55 -6.89
C VAL A 41 20.56 23.73 -7.86
N LYS A 42 20.56 24.95 -7.32
CA LYS A 42 20.76 26.18 -8.06
C LYS A 42 22.12 26.76 -7.73
N ARG A 43 22.97 26.97 -8.75
CA ARG A 43 24.23 27.71 -8.60
C ARG A 43 24.09 29.11 -9.16
N ASN A 44 24.35 30.12 -8.33
CA ASN A 44 24.47 31.50 -8.76
C ASN A 44 25.85 31.71 -9.39
N ARG A 45 25.88 32.02 -10.70
CA ARG A 45 27.16 32.20 -11.42
C ARG A 45 27.91 33.50 -11.08
N LEU A 46 27.22 34.48 -10.47
CA LEU A 46 27.83 35.78 -10.14
C LEU A 46 28.47 35.78 -8.75
N THR A 47 27.85 35.07 -7.80
CA THR A 47 28.33 34.99 -6.40
C THR A 47 29.01 33.66 -6.06
N ASP A 48 29.01 32.72 -7.01
CA ASP A 48 29.38 31.31 -6.85
C ASP A 48 28.64 30.54 -5.74
N GLU A 49 27.53 31.11 -5.27
CA GLU A 49 26.72 30.55 -4.21
C GLU A 49 25.89 29.37 -4.72
N ILE A 50 25.84 28.30 -3.95
CA ILE A 50 24.98 27.15 -4.20
C ILE A 50 23.80 27.23 -3.25
N VAL A 51 22.60 27.19 -3.81
CA VAL A 51 21.33 27.12 -3.07
C VAL A 51 20.70 25.77 -3.39
N VAL A 52 20.42 24.98 -2.36
CA VAL A 52 19.71 23.71 -2.52
C VAL A 52 18.28 23.91 -2.05
N ILE A 53 17.33 23.64 -2.95
CA ILE A 53 15.90 23.68 -2.64
C ILE A 53 15.43 22.25 -2.49
N GLU A 54 15.00 21.88 -1.30
CA GLU A 54 14.46 20.55 -1.03
C GLU A 54 12.94 20.58 -1.08
N LEU A 55 12.35 19.63 -1.82
CA LEU A 55 10.91 19.48 -1.95
C LEU A 55 10.51 18.03 -1.69
N ILE A 56 9.73 17.82 -0.63
CA ILE A 56 9.29 16.51 -0.18
C ILE A 56 7.76 16.44 -0.28
N TRP A 57 7.26 15.37 -0.89
CA TRP A 57 5.83 15.08 -0.93
C TRP A 57 5.56 13.64 -0.52
N GLY A 58 4.58 13.42 0.34
CA GLY A 58 4.13 12.07 0.66
C GLY A 58 3.02 12.01 1.68
N THR A 59 2.79 10.83 2.27
CA THR A 59 1.72 10.65 3.27
C THR A 59 2.12 11.17 4.65
N ARG A 60 1.14 11.63 5.44
CA ARG A 60 1.37 12.15 6.80
C ARG A 60 2.07 11.14 7.71
N ASN A 61 1.68 9.87 7.65
CA ASN A 61 2.30 8.81 8.46
C ASN A 61 3.78 8.64 8.12
N ARG A 62 4.12 8.68 6.83
CA ARG A 62 5.51 8.56 6.39
C ARG A 62 6.33 9.82 6.73
N TRP A 63 5.70 11.00 6.63
CA TRP A 63 6.31 12.26 7.04
C TRP A 63 6.72 12.26 8.52
N VAL A 64 5.84 11.82 9.42
CA VAL A 64 6.15 11.76 10.85
C VAL A 64 7.33 10.84 11.15
N GLN A 65 7.41 9.68 10.50
CA GLN A 65 8.56 8.79 10.63
C GLN A 65 9.84 9.45 10.12
N TRP A 66 9.80 10.00 8.92
CA TRP A 66 10.97 10.60 8.28
C TRP A 66 11.48 11.82 9.06
N ALA A 67 10.58 12.69 9.54
CA ALA A 67 10.91 13.87 10.31
C ALA A 67 11.49 13.56 11.70
N ALA A 68 11.26 12.36 12.23
CA ALA A 68 11.91 11.87 13.44
C ALA A 68 13.34 11.35 13.18
N GLU A 69 13.63 10.91 11.95
CA GLU A 69 14.92 10.33 11.56
C GLU A 69 15.90 11.36 10.95
N HIS A 70 15.38 12.50 10.46
CA HIS A 70 16.14 13.50 9.71
C HIS A 70 16.02 14.90 10.33
N GLU A 71 17.01 15.76 10.09
CA GLU A 71 16.91 17.17 10.49
C GLU A 71 15.94 17.92 9.57
N THR A 72 14.77 18.28 10.11
CA THR A 72 13.68 18.90 9.35
C THR A 72 13.40 20.35 9.70
N LYS A 73 14.21 20.95 10.58
CA LYS A 73 14.00 22.33 11.07
C LYS A 73 14.08 23.40 9.98
N LYS A 74 14.76 23.11 8.87
CA LYS A 74 14.89 23.99 7.71
C LYS A 74 13.74 23.83 6.70
N LEU A 75 12.85 22.86 6.91
CA LEU A 75 11.73 22.57 6.02
C LEU A 75 10.43 23.17 6.59
N GLU A 76 9.71 23.92 5.77
CA GLU A 76 8.34 24.32 6.02
C GLU A 76 7.38 23.24 5.49
N ALA A 77 6.61 22.63 6.39
CA ALA A 77 5.70 21.52 6.05
C ALA A 77 4.21 21.93 6.12
N PHE A 78 3.46 21.57 5.08
CA PHE A 78 2.04 21.85 4.90
C PHE A 78 1.26 20.55 4.72
N ALA A 79 0.19 20.38 5.49
CA ALA A 79 -0.69 19.21 5.36
C ALA A 79 -1.84 19.49 4.38
N ILE A 80 -1.99 18.62 3.38
CA ILE A 80 -3.08 18.66 2.39
C ILE A 80 -3.85 17.34 2.48
N GLY A 81 -4.85 17.31 3.36
CA GLY A 81 -5.59 16.09 3.69
C GLY A 81 -4.67 15.01 4.28
N PRO A 82 -4.60 13.79 3.69
CA PRO A 82 -3.72 12.72 4.15
C PRO A 82 -2.26 12.88 3.70
N PHE A 83 -1.97 13.89 2.87
CA PHE A 83 -0.65 14.17 2.33
C PHE A 83 0.04 15.32 3.06
N VAL A 84 1.36 15.36 2.95
CA VAL A 84 2.24 16.44 3.41
C VAL A 84 3.12 16.85 2.24
N LEU A 85 3.24 18.16 2.06
CA LEU A 85 4.25 18.79 1.21
C LEU A 85 5.19 19.56 2.14
N ALA A 86 6.50 19.36 2.03
CA ALA A 86 7.48 20.13 2.76
C ALA A 86 8.52 20.73 1.82
N VAL A 87 8.88 21.98 2.05
CA VAL A 87 9.82 22.74 1.22
C VAL A 87 10.81 23.45 2.12
N GLY A 88 12.09 23.41 1.79
CA GLY A 88 13.09 24.19 2.51
C GLY A 88 14.30 24.54 1.65
N LEU A 89 15.14 25.38 2.24
CA LEU A 89 16.39 25.83 1.66
C LEU A 89 17.54 25.33 2.53
N GLU A 90 18.54 24.75 1.89
CA GLU A 90 19.84 24.42 2.48
C GLU A 90 20.97 25.27 1.91
#